data_AF-A0A6G9D133-F1
#
_entry.id   AF-A0A6G9D133-F1
#
_cell.length_a   1.000
_cell.length_b   1.000
_cell.length_c   1.000
_cell.angle_alpha   90.00
_cell.angle_beta   90.00
_cell.angle_gamma   90.00
#
_symmetry.space_group_name_H-M   'P 1'
#
loop_
_entity.id
_entity.type
_entity.pdbx_description
1 polymer ?
#
loop_
_entity_poly.entity_id
_entity_poly.type
_entity_poly.pdbx_seq_one_letter_code
_entity_poly.pdbx_strand_id
1 'polypeptide(L)'
;MSQTQVEDTAVKISVEESVGLGFLTLDRPARRNPLSAETMREVTAALVELSVDERVRVVIVRAEGPVFSAGHDLTEMIGRTLEDERAIFDGCTEMMETVQRIPQPVIAAVQGPAIAAGCQLAASCDLVVAASNAVFGTPGVKIGLFCSTPMVALSRAVGRKRSMQMLLTGQTIDADTAADWGLVNFVVAPEDLDREVRELAAKITTASP
;
A
#
# COMPACT_ATOMS: atom_id res chain seq x y z
N MET A 1 29.97 3.84 26.19
CA MET A 1 29.28 4.45 25.04
C MET A 1 28.59 3.31 24.31
N SER A 2 27.31 3.10 24.63
CA SER A 2 26.50 2.03 24.04
C SER A 2 26.15 2.45 22.62
N GLN A 3 26.61 1.69 21.63
CA GLN A 3 26.12 1.81 20.27
C GLN A 3 24.67 1.31 20.27
N THR A 4 23.72 2.24 20.19
CA THR A 4 22.33 1.88 19.88
C THR A 4 22.33 1.34 18.45
N GLN A 5 22.16 0.02 18.32
CA GLN A 5 21.79 -0.59 17.04
C GLN A 5 20.51 0.11 16.58
N VAL A 6 20.58 0.84 15.47
CA VAL A 6 19.39 1.29 14.76
C VAL A 6 18.75 0.00 14.24
N GLU A 7 17.61 -0.40 14.80
CA GLU A 7 16.83 -1.52 14.28
C GLU A 7 16.50 -1.23 12.81
N ASP A 8 16.93 -2.12 11.92
CA ASP A 8 16.68 -2.06 10.48
C ASP A 8 15.23 -2.52 10.23
N THR A 9 14.25 -1.68 10.57
CA THR A 9 12.82 -1.96 10.39
C THR A 9 12.40 -1.73 8.93
N ALA A 10 11.52 -2.58 8.41
CA ALA A 10 10.97 -2.43 7.06
C ALA A 10 9.90 -1.32 6.99
N VAL A 11 9.36 -0.92 8.14
CA VAL A 11 8.34 0.13 8.27
C VAL A 11 8.80 1.20 9.27
N LYS A 12 8.54 2.46 8.92
CA LYS A 12 8.71 3.63 9.79
C LYS A 12 7.37 4.31 10.04
N ILE A 13 7.13 4.73 11.27
CA ILE A 13 5.97 5.57 11.62
C ILE A 13 6.40 6.95 12.12
N SER A 14 5.58 7.96 11.84
CA SER A 14 5.73 9.31 12.40
C SER A 14 4.38 10.00 12.52
N VAL A 15 4.20 10.88 13.50
CA VAL A 15 2.95 11.63 13.73
C VAL A 15 3.22 13.13 13.66
N GLU A 16 2.40 13.83 12.89
CA GLU A 16 2.34 15.29 12.84
C GLU A 16 1.07 15.76 13.57
N GLU A 17 1.18 15.89 14.89
CA GLU A 17 0.05 16.19 15.80
C GLU A 17 -0.70 17.49 15.45
N SER A 18 0.02 18.53 15.01
CA SER A 18 -0.57 19.84 14.68
C SER A 18 -1.60 19.79 13.56
N VAL A 19 -1.53 18.78 12.70
CA VAL A 19 -2.42 18.58 11.54
C VAL A 19 -3.18 17.25 11.60
N GLY A 20 -2.93 16.45 12.64
CA GLY A 20 -3.61 15.18 12.88
C GLY A 20 -3.23 14.07 11.90
N LEU A 21 -2.00 14.06 11.38
CA LEU A 21 -1.57 13.09 10.36
C LEU A 21 -0.63 12.04 10.96
N GLY A 22 -0.96 10.77 10.76
CA GLY A 22 -0.07 9.64 11.01
C GLY A 22 0.51 9.14 9.70
N PHE A 23 1.81 8.91 9.64
CA PHE A 23 2.49 8.41 8.44
C PHE A 23 3.02 7.01 8.71
N LEU A 24 2.75 6.10 7.79
CA LEU A 24 3.35 4.77 7.70
C LEU A 24 4.17 4.73 6.41
N THR A 25 5.48 4.53 6.54
CA THR A 25 6.42 4.56 5.41
C THR A 25 7.08 3.19 5.23
N LEU A 26 6.88 2.54 4.09
CA LEU A 26 7.64 1.36 3.68
C LEU A 26 9.08 1.78 3.35
N ASP A 27 10.07 1.17 3.98
CA ASP A 27 11.47 1.58 3.89
C ASP A 27 12.44 0.43 3.58
N ARG A 28 12.12 -0.33 2.53
CA ARG A 28 13.04 -1.29 1.89
C ARG A 28 13.28 -0.92 0.42
N PRO A 29 13.67 0.33 0.10
CA PRO A 29 13.74 0.82 -1.28
C PRO A 29 14.71 0.03 -2.15
N ALA A 30 15.84 -0.41 -1.58
CA ALA A 30 16.85 -1.21 -2.29
C ALA A 30 16.30 -2.55 -2.81
N ARG A 31 15.25 -3.09 -2.18
CA ARG A 31 14.55 -4.31 -2.59
C ARG A 31 13.18 -4.02 -3.22
N ARG A 32 12.87 -2.76 -3.52
CA ARG A 32 11.60 -2.31 -4.11
C ARG A 32 10.39 -2.55 -3.17
N ASN A 33 10.59 -2.38 -1.87
CA ASN A 33 9.55 -2.44 -0.83
C ASN A 33 8.69 -3.72 -0.91
N PRO A 34 9.30 -4.92 -0.80
CA PRO A 34 8.54 -6.16 -0.83
C PRO A 34 7.68 -6.30 0.43
N LEU A 35 6.47 -6.82 0.28
CA LEU A 35 5.58 -7.23 1.37
C LEU A 35 5.96 -8.63 1.82
N SER A 36 7.14 -8.75 2.44
CA SER A 36 7.58 -9.96 3.13
C SER A 36 6.69 -10.27 4.34
N ALA A 37 6.75 -11.49 4.86
CA ALA A 37 6.05 -11.86 6.09
C ALA A 37 6.40 -10.93 7.28
N GLU A 38 7.65 -10.48 7.35
CA GLU A 38 8.09 -9.46 8.31
C GLU A 38 7.45 -8.09 8.05
N THR A 39 7.56 -7.59 6.82
CA THR A 39 7.01 -6.27 6.45
C THR A 39 5.50 -6.23 6.69
N MET A 40 4.76 -7.29 6.33
CA MET A 40 3.31 -7.34 6.57
C MET A 40 2.96 -7.27 8.06
N ARG A 41 3.71 -7.98 8.93
CA ARG A 41 3.52 -7.88 10.39
C ARG A 41 3.82 -6.48 10.90
N GLU A 42 4.88 -5.85 10.43
CA GLU A 42 5.24 -4.48 10.83
C GLU A 42 4.22 -3.45 10.36
N VAL A 43 3.69 -3.58 9.13
CA VAL A 43 2.61 -2.72 8.62
C VAL A 43 1.36 -2.87 9.49
N THR A 44 0.95 -4.11 9.77
CA THR A 44 -0.22 -4.38 10.63
C THR A 44 -0.03 -3.77 12.02
N ALA A 45 1.13 -3.98 12.65
CA ALA A 45 1.44 -3.41 13.97
C ALA A 45 1.43 -1.88 13.95
N ALA A 46 2.05 -1.26 12.93
CA ALA A 46 2.07 0.19 12.74
C ALA A 46 0.67 0.78 12.55
N LEU A 47 -0.20 0.13 11.76
CA LEU A 47 -1.59 0.56 11.59
C LEU A 47 -2.36 0.47 12.92
N VAL A 48 -2.18 -0.61 13.68
CA VAL A 48 -2.81 -0.76 15.00
C VAL A 48 -2.31 0.31 15.98
N GLU A 49 -1.00 0.60 15.98
CA GLU A 49 -0.42 1.65 16.82
C GLU A 49 -1.00 3.03 16.47
N LEU A 50 -1.03 3.38 15.18
CA LEU A 50 -1.64 4.63 14.71
C LEU A 50 -3.16 4.68 15.02
N SER A 51 -3.83 3.53 15.05
CA SER A 51 -5.28 3.48 15.25
C SER A 51 -5.74 3.92 16.64
N VAL A 52 -4.88 3.74 17.65
CA VAL A 52 -5.17 4.07 19.05
C VAL A 52 -4.55 5.40 19.49
N ASP A 53 -3.79 6.06 18.61
CA ASP A 53 -3.23 7.39 18.88
C ASP A 53 -4.28 8.47 18.64
N GLU A 54 -4.79 9.07 19.72
CA GLU A 54 -5.81 10.13 19.67
C GLU A 54 -5.38 11.38 18.88
N ARG A 55 -4.07 11.54 18.64
CA ARG A 55 -3.54 12.62 17.80
C ARG A 55 -3.71 12.36 16.31
N VAL A 56 -3.96 11.11 15.90
CA VAL A 56 -4.04 10.70 14.50
C VAL A 56 -5.49 10.70 14.03
N ARG A 57 -5.77 11.55 13.04
CA ARG A 57 -7.08 11.71 12.41
C ARG A 57 -7.14 11.02 11.04
N VAL A 58 -6.03 10.98 10.32
CA VAL A 58 -5.87 10.37 8.99
C VAL A 58 -4.52 9.66 8.94
N VAL A 59 -4.49 8.47 8.36
CA VAL A 59 -3.26 7.70 8.13
C VAL A 59 -2.83 7.82 6.67
N ILE A 60 -1.56 8.14 6.45
CA ILE A 60 -0.94 8.19 5.13
C ILE A 60 0.02 7.00 4.98
N VAL A 61 -0.29 6.09 4.06
CA VAL A 61 0.60 5.00 3.67
C VAL A 61 1.45 5.46 2.49
N ARG A 62 2.77 5.49 2.67
CA ARG A 62 3.74 5.89 1.64
C ARG A 62 4.95 4.96 1.62
N ALA A 63 5.89 5.21 0.73
CA ALA A 63 7.08 4.39 0.60
C ALA A 63 8.31 5.23 0.23
N GLU A 64 9.48 4.78 0.64
CA GLU A 64 10.76 5.33 0.23
C GLU A 64 11.21 4.76 -1.14
N GLY A 65 11.98 5.57 -1.87
CA GLY A 65 12.53 5.19 -3.16
C GLY A 65 11.52 5.16 -4.32
N PRO A 66 11.91 4.60 -5.48
CA PRO A 66 11.17 4.78 -6.73
C PRO A 66 9.98 3.81 -6.91
N VAL A 67 9.71 2.93 -5.96
CA VAL A 67 8.68 1.89 -6.05
C VAL A 67 7.82 1.94 -4.80
N PHE A 68 6.50 2.01 -4.95
CA PHE A 68 5.59 1.94 -3.81
C PHE A 68 5.70 0.56 -3.14
N SER A 69 5.41 -0.50 -3.90
CA SER A 69 5.71 -1.87 -3.49
C SER A 69 5.68 -2.83 -4.68
N ALA A 70 6.62 -3.77 -4.70
CA ALA A 70 6.67 -4.86 -5.69
C ALA A 70 5.71 -6.03 -5.38
N GLY A 71 4.99 -6.01 -4.26
CA GLY A 71 4.19 -7.14 -3.77
C GLY A 71 5.00 -8.09 -2.90
N HIS A 72 4.58 -9.36 -2.79
CA HIS A 72 5.26 -10.33 -1.93
C HIS A 72 6.75 -10.51 -2.26
N ASP A 73 7.54 -10.80 -1.22
CA ASP A 73 8.91 -11.25 -1.42
C ASP A 73 8.91 -12.65 -2.05
N LEU A 74 9.22 -12.72 -3.35
CA LEU A 74 9.22 -14.00 -4.08
C LEU A 74 10.23 -15.01 -3.51
N THR A 75 11.28 -14.57 -2.81
CA THR A 75 12.21 -15.50 -2.16
C THR A 75 11.55 -16.26 -1.01
N GLU A 76 10.50 -15.70 -0.41
CA GLU A 76 9.72 -16.37 0.63
C GLU A 76 8.71 -17.36 0.05
N MET A 77 8.49 -17.36 -1.26
CA MET A 77 7.49 -18.21 -1.94
C MET A 77 8.09 -19.45 -2.62
N ILE A 78 9.42 -19.60 -2.62
CA ILE A 78 10.10 -20.71 -3.30
C ILE A 78 10.30 -21.88 -2.33
N GLY A 79 9.96 -23.10 -2.76
CA GLY A 79 10.27 -24.34 -2.03
C GLY A 79 9.48 -24.51 -0.72
N ARG A 80 8.34 -23.84 -0.60
CA ARG A 80 7.47 -23.82 0.58
C ARG A 80 6.45 -24.96 0.56
N THR A 81 5.93 -25.29 1.73
CA THR A 81 4.74 -26.15 1.84
C THR A 81 3.47 -25.32 1.60
N LEU A 82 2.35 -26.00 1.32
CA LEU A 82 1.05 -25.34 1.21
C LEU A 82 0.65 -24.61 2.51
N GLU A 83 1.08 -25.11 3.67
CA GLU A 83 0.81 -24.49 4.97
C GLU A 83 1.58 -23.18 5.13
N ASP A 84 2.86 -23.15 4.73
CA ASP A 84 3.66 -21.92 4.77
C ASP A 84 3.11 -20.86 3.81
N GLU A 85 2.74 -21.26 2.58
CA GLU A 85 2.13 -20.35 1.61
C GLU A 85 0.83 -19.76 2.16
N ARG A 86 0.01 -20.59 2.79
CA ARG A 86 -1.24 -20.15 3.42
C ARG A 86 -0.97 -19.12 4.53
N ALA A 87 0.01 -19.36 5.39
CA ALA A 87 0.38 -18.40 6.44
C ALA A 87 0.79 -17.03 5.87
N ILE A 88 1.53 -17.01 4.75
CA ILE A 88 1.89 -15.76 4.05
C ILE A 88 0.64 -15.02 3.54
N PHE A 89 -0.30 -15.74 2.92
CA PHE A 89 -1.53 -15.12 2.40
C PHE A 89 -2.51 -14.72 3.51
N ASP A 90 -2.55 -15.45 4.62
CA ASP A 90 -3.33 -15.10 5.80
C ASP A 90 -2.79 -13.80 6.43
N GLY A 91 -1.46 -13.67 6.56
CA GLY A 91 -0.83 -12.41 7.01
C GLY A 91 -1.07 -11.24 6.05
N CYS A 92 -1.09 -11.50 4.74
CA CYS A 92 -1.48 -10.48 3.76
C CYS A 92 -2.94 -10.06 3.94
N THR A 93 -3.84 -11.01 4.18
CA THR A 93 -5.26 -10.75 4.39
C THR A 93 -5.46 -9.92 5.65
N GLU A 94 -4.82 -10.30 6.76
CA GLU A 94 -4.84 -9.56 8.02
C GLU A 94 -4.37 -8.11 7.84
N MET A 95 -3.29 -7.88 7.09
CA MET A 95 -2.78 -6.54 6.82
C MET A 95 -3.81 -5.69 6.06
N MET A 96 -4.39 -6.23 4.98
CA MET A 96 -5.40 -5.49 4.18
C MET A 96 -6.69 -5.25 4.95
N GLU A 97 -7.15 -6.21 5.75
CA GLU A 97 -8.31 -6.04 6.63
C GLU A 97 -8.04 -5.01 7.72
N THR A 98 -6.80 -4.93 8.23
CA THR A 98 -6.41 -3.92 9.22
C THR A 98 -6.48 -2.52 8.62
N VAL A 99 -5.99 -2.31 7.39
CA VAL A 99 -6.15 -1.04 6.66
C VAL A 99 -7.62 -0.59 6.65
N GLN A 100 -8.55 -1.51 6.41
CA GLN A 100 -9.98 -1.21 6.29
C GLN A 100 -10.74 -1.14 7.63
N ARG A 101 -10.14 -1.63 8.71
CA ARG A 101 -10.80 -1.77 10.03
C ARG A 101 -10.44 -0.65 11.00
N ILE A 102 -9.29 -0.01 10.84
CA ILE A 102 -8.91 1.11 11.70
C ILE A 102 -9.92 2.26 11.55
N PRO A 103 -10.21 3.04 12.62
CA PRO A 103 -11.25 4.06 12.57
C PRO A 103 -10.85 5.29 11.73
N GLN A 104 -9.56 5.52 11.53
CA GLN A 104 -9.05 6.62 10.72
C GLN A 104 -9.14 6.31 9.22
N PRO A 105 -9.54 7.28 8.38
CA PRO A 105 -9.37 7.18 6.94
C PRO A 105 -7.91 6.97 6.56
N VAL A 106 -7.68 6.13 5.55
CA VAL A 106 -6.35 5.77 5.05
C VAL A 106 -6.15 6.25 3.62
N ILE A 107 -5.09 7.03 3.39
CA ILE A 107 -4.70 7.52 2.07
C ILE A 107 -3.39 6.85 1.63
N ALA A 108 -3.37 6.21 0.47
CA ALA A 108 -2.14 5.78 -0.16
C ALA A 108 -1.52 6.92 -0.99
N ALA A 109 -0.27 7.28 -0.69
CA ALA A 109 0.54 8.19 -1.49
C ALA A 109 1.49 7.37 -2.39
N VAL A 110 1.10 7.15 -3.64
CA VAL A 110 1.76 6.22 -4.57
C VAL A 110 2.71 6.98 -5.50
N GLN A 111 3.99 6.99 -5.16
CA GLN A 111 5.04 7.73 -5.88
C GLN A 111 5.65 6.99 -7.09
N GLY A 112 5.27 5.72 -7.29
CA GLY A 112 5.87 4.85 -8.30
C GLY A 112 5.12 3.53 -8.45
N PRO A 113 5.73 2.49 -9.04
CA PRO A 113 5.05 1.23 -9.30
C PRO A 113 4.43 0.59 -8.03
N ALA A 114 3.16 0.20 -8.14
CA ALA A 114 2.42 -0.59 -7.15
C ALA A 114 1.98 -1.90 -7.80
N ILE A 115 2.64 -3.00 -7.46
CA ILE A 115 2.57 -4.27 -8.20
C ILE A 115 2.09 -5.40 -7.30
N ALA A 116 1.23 -6.28 -7.83
CA ALA A 116 0.67 -7.44 -7.14
C ALA A 116 0.06 -7.05 -5.78
N ALA A 117 0.60 -7.56 -4.66
CA ALA A 117 0.13 -7.19 -3.32
C ALA A 117 0.39 -5.70 -2.97
N GLY A 118 1.34 -5.03 -3.64
CA GLY A 118 1.51 -3.58 -3.55
C GLY A 118 0.35 -2.80 -4.20
N CYS A 119 -0.16 -3.30 -5.34
CA CYS A 119 -1.38 -2.77 -5.95
C CYS A 119 -2.61 -3.04 -5.06
N GLN A 120 -2.64 -4.21 -4.40
CA GLN A 120 -3.68 -4.56 -3.43
C GLN A 120 -3.67 -3.59 -2.25
N LEU A 121 -2.50 -3.28 -1.68
CA LEU A 121 -2.37 -2.35 -0.56
C LEU A 121 -2.93 -0.97 -0.91
N ALA A 122 -2.56 -0.43 -2.07
CA ALA A 122 -3.12 0.84 -2.55
C ALA A 122 -4.64 0.76 -2.72
N ALA A 123 -5.15 -0.30 -3.37
CA ALA A 123 -6.59 -0.51 -3.60
C ALA A 123 -7.39 -0.81 -2.32
N SER A 124 -6.73 -1.18 -1.22
CA SER A 124 -7.34 -1.45 0.08
C SER A 124 -7.46 -0.20 0.95
N CYS A 125 -6.68 0.85 0.67
CA CYS A 125 -6.84 2.16 1.31
C CYS A 125 -8.14 2.83 0.87
N ASP A 126 -8.67 3.75 1.68
CA ASP A 126 -9.91 4.47 1.34
C ASP A 126 -9.73 5.40 0.14
N LEU A 127 -8.56 6.02 0.04
CA LEU A 127 -8.21 6.97 -1.02
C LEU A 127 -6.80 6.72 -1.54
N VAL A 128 -6.57 7.03 -2.81
CA VAL A 128 -5.26 6.94 -3.45
C VAL A 128 -4.95 8.24 -4.19
N VAL A 129 -3.81 8.83 -3.87
CA VAL A 129 -3.19 9.90 -4.67
C VAL A 129 -1.93 9.33 -5.29
N ALA A 130 -1.78 9.47 -6.60
CA ALA A 130 -0.68 8.89 -7.35
C ALA A 130 0.15 9.97 -8.06
N ALA A 131 1.47 9.75 -8.12
CA ALA A 131 2.31 10.47 -9.06
C ALA A 131 2.01 10.01 -10.49
N SER A 132 2.10 10.90 -11.46
CA SER A 132 1.83 10.62 -12.89
C SER A 132 2.75 9.56 -13.51
N ASN A 133 3.91 9.31 -12.90
CA ASN A 133 4.83 8.23 -13.30
C ASN A 133 4.53 6.88 -12.61
N ALA A 134 3.51 6.81 -11.73
CA ALA A 134 3.11 5.57 -11.09
C ALA A 134 2.44 4.62 -12.10
N VAL A 135 2.58 3.33 -11.85
CA VAL A 135 1.93 2.27 -12.61
C VAL A 135 1.35 1.23 -11.67
N PHE A 136 0.21 0.66 -12.03
CA PHE A 136 -0.52 -0.31 -11.24
C PHE A 136 -0.64 -1.62 -12.00
N GLY A 137 -0.47 -2.76 -11.35
CA GLY A 137 -0.60 -4.03 -12.06
C GLY A 137 -0.64 -5.28 -11.19
N THR A 138 -1.17 -6.35 -11.78
CA THR A 138 -1.30 -7.68 -11.18
C THR A 138 -0.65 -8.76 -12.06
N PRO A 139 0.69 -8.70 -12.27
CA PRO A 139 1.38 -9.51 -13.29
C PRO A 139 1.62 -10.97 -12.89
N GLY A 140 1.04 -11.45 -11.78
CA GLY A 140 1.32 -12.77 -11.23
C GLY A 140 1.09 -13.94 -12.20
N VAL A 141 0.15 -13.80 -13.14
CA VAL A 141 -0.08 -14.78 -14.23
C VAL A 141 1.18 -15.06 -15.06
N LYS A 142 2.10 -14.09 -15.18
CA LYS A 142 3.35 -14.22 -15.94
C LYS A 142 4.40 -15.09 -15.24
N ILE A 143 4.22 -15.35 -13.95
CA ILE A 143 5.14 -16.14 -13.12
C ILE A 143 4.47 -17.38 -12.50
N GLY A 144 3.26 -17.74 -12.98
CA GLY A 144 2.53 -18.91 -12.49
C GLY A 144 1.86 -18.73 -11.12
N LEU A 145 1.79 -17.50 -10.60
CA LEU A 145 1.17 -17.17 -9.32
C LEU A 145 0.04 -16.17 -9.52
N PHE A 146 -1.17 -16.65 -9.80
CA PHE A 146 -2.30 -15.76 -10.08
C PHE A 146 -2.59 -14.82 -8.91
N CYS A 147 -2.80 -13.54 -9.19
CA CYS A 147 -3.05 -12.50 -8.18
C CYS A 147 -4.48 -12.57 -7.59
N SER A 148 -4.86 -13.71 -7.03
CA SER A 148 -6.18 -13.97 -6.46
C SER A 148 -6.49 -13.08 -5.26
N THR A 149 -5.51 -12.83 -4.38
CA THR A 149 -5.66 -11.91 -3.25
C THR A 149 -5.74 -10.45 -3.71
N PRO A 150 -4.86 -9.92 -4.61
CA PRO A 150 -5.05 -8.59 -5.19
C PRO A 150 -6.37 -8.39 -5.94
N MET A 151 -6.91 -9.44 -6.57
CA MET A 151 -8.21 -9.38 -7.26
C MET A 151 -9.33 -8.92 -6.33
N VAL A 152 -9.28 -9.21 -5.03
CA VAL A 152 -10.28 -8.81 -4.04
C VAL A 152 -10.43 -7.29 -4.03
N ALA A 153 -9.37 -6.54 -3.72
CA ALA A 153 -9.42 -5.09 -3.68
C ALA A 153 -9.59 -4.49 -5.09
N LEU A 154 -8.84 -4.99 -6.07
CA LEU A 154 -8.86 -4.46 -7.44
C LEU A 154 -10.24 -4.55 -8.09
N SER A 155 -10.95 -5.67 -7.94
CA SER A 155 -12.27 -5.84 -8.57
C SER A 155 -13.35 -4.94 -7.98
N ARG A 156 -13.20 -4.51 -6.71
CA ARG A 156 -14.08 -3.52 -6.07
C ARG A 156 -13.77 -2.10 -6.52
N ALA A 157 -12.51 -1.81 -6.81
CA ALA A 157 -12.08 -0.49 -7.30
C ALA A 157 -12.44 -0.25 -8.77
N VAL A 158 -12.04 -1.15 -9.68
CA VAL A 158 -12.13 -0.91 -11.15
C VAL A 158 -13.25 -1.65 -11.86
N GLY A 159 -13.98 -2.50 -11.13
CA GLY A 159 -15.02 -3.37 -11.69
C GLY A 159 -14.47 -4.56 -12.49
N ARG A 160 -15.36 -5.49 -12.82
CA ARG A 160 -15.02 -6.84 -13.30
C ARG A 160 -14.19 -6.88 -14.59
N LYS A 161 -14.53 -6.08 -15.61
CA LYS A 161 -13.89 -6.23 -16.94
C LYS A 161 -12.45 -5.70 -16.95
N ARG A 162 -12.26 -4.54 -16.34
CA ARG A 162 -10.95 -3.90 -16.15
C ARG A 162 -10.05 -4.75 -15.26
N SER A 163 -10.56 -5.25 -14.14
CA SER A 163 -9.78 -6.12 -13.25
C SER A 163 -9.34 -7.42 -13.94
N MET A 164 -10.25 -8.09 -14.65
CA MET A 164 -9.91 -9.33 -15.37
C MET A 164 -8.93 -9.10 -16.54
N GLN A 165 -8.99 -7.93 -17.19
CA GLN A 165 -7.98 -7.57 -18.19
C GLN A 165 -6.58 -7.52 -17.55
N MET A 166 -6.43 -6.81 -16.43
CA MET A 166 -5.14 -6.73 -15.72
C MET A 166 -4.68 -8.11 -15.23
N LEU A 167 -5.57 -8.88 -14.60
CA LEU A 167 -5.26 -10.17 -13.99
C LEU A 167 -4.89 -11.27 -15.00
N LEU A 168 -5.60 -11.35 -16.13
CA LEU A 168 -5.38 -12.41 -17.13
C LEU A 168 -4.22 -12.08 -18.07
N THR A 169 -3.93 -10.81 -18.30
CA THR A 169 -2.83 -10.39 -19.21
C THR A 169 -1.54 -10.06 -18.45
N GLY A 170 -1.64 -9.72 -17.17
CA GLY A 170 -0.56 -9.17 -16.38
C GLY A 170 -0.03 -7.83 -16.91
N GLN A 171 -0.82 -7.09 -17.70
CA GLN A 171 -0.47 -5.74 -18.15
C GLN A 171 -0.66 -4.74 -17.00
N THR A 172 0.28 -3.80 -16.91
CA THR A 172 0.17 -2.64 -16.03
C THR A 172 -0.65 -1.55 -16.70
N ILE A 173 -1.32 -0.73 -15.90
CA ILE A 173 -1.95 0.52 -16.32
C ILE A 173 -1.18 1.70 -15.73
N ASP A 174 -1.16 2.83 -16.43
CA ASP A 174 -0.60 4.09 -15.93
C ASP A 174 -1.55 4.76 -14.92
N ALA A 175 -1.06 5.81 -14.26
CA ALA A 175 -1.79 6.53 -13.22
C ALA A 175 -3.09 7.17 -13.75
N ASP A 176 -3.07 7.75 -14.95
CA ASP A 176 -4.25 8.38 -15.55
C ASP A 176 -5.34 7.35 -15.88
N THR A 177 -4.96 6.20 -16.43
CA THR A 177 -5.88 5.07 -16.64
C THR A 177 -6.41 4.56 -15.30
N ALA A 178 -5.56 4.45 -14.27
CA ALA A 178 -5.99 4.04 -12.94
C ALA A 178 -7.02 5.01 -12.34
N ALA A 179 -6.88 6.32 -12.59
CA ALA A 179 -7.85 7.32 -12.17
C ALA A 179 -9.17 7.22 -12.95
N ASP A 180 -9.13 7.13 -14.28
CA ASP A 180 -10.33 6.88 -15.12
C ASP A 180 -11.06 5.59 -14.71
N TRP A 181 -10.30 4.63 -14.19
CA TRP A 181 -10.83 3.34 -13.80
C TRP A 181 -11.40 3.31 -12.39
N GLY A 182 -11.17 4.35 -11.58
CA GLY A 182 -11.64 4.46 -10.20
C GLY A 182 -10.70 3.85 -9.16
N LEU A 183 -9.48 3.45 -9.54
CA LEU A 183 -8.45 2.98 -8.60
C LEU A 183 -7.72 4.14 -7.91
N VAL A 184 -7.62 5.30 -8.58
CA VAL A 184 -6.91 6.49 -8.10
C VAL A 184 -7.87 7.67 -8.05
N ASN A 185 -7.82 8.46 -6.97
CA ASN A 185 -8.64 9.67 -6.84
C ASN A 185 -8.00 10.85 -7.58
N PHE A 186 -6.69 11.05 -7.40
CA PHE A 186 -5.95 12.18 -7.97
C PHE A 186 -4.60 11.73 -8.52
N VAL A 187 -4.27 12.24 -9.71
CA VAL A 187 -2.96 12.07 -10.33
C VAL A 187 -2.30 13.44 -10.40
N VAL A 188 -1.06 13.53 -9.92
CA VAL A 188 -0.30 14.79 -9.87
C VAL A 188 1.13 14.60 -10.37
N ALA A 189 1.85 15.70 -10.60
CA ALA A 189 3.28 15.63 -10.87
C ALA A 189 4.01 14.99 -9.66
N PRO A 190 5.10 14.22 -9.86
CA PRO A 190 5.81 13.58 -8.75
C PRO A 190 6.23 14.53 -7.62
N GLU A 191 6.65 15.75 -7.97
CA GLU A 191 7.03 16.82 -7.04
C GLU A 191 5.85 17.38 -6.22
N ASP A 192 4.62 17.17 -6.68
CA ASP A 192 3.40 17.69 -6.08
C ASP A 192 2.67 16.65 -5.20
N LEU A 193 3.14 15.39 -5.19
CA LEU A 193 2.47 14.29 -4.50
C LEU A 193 2.26 14.56 -3.01
N ASP A 194 3.29 14.97 -2.28
CA ASP A 194 3.18 15.23 -0.84
C ASP A 194 2.21 16.39 -0.56
N ARG A 195 2.25 17.44 -1.39
CA ARG A 195 1.33 18.57 -1.29
C ARG A 195 -0.12 18.12 -1.46
N GLU A 196 -0.42 17.39 -2.54
CA GLU A 196 -1.79 16.96 -2.84
C GLU A 196 -2.35 16.01 -1.77
N VAL A 197 -1.53 15.06 -1.29
CA VAL A 197 -1.91 14.15 -0.20
C VAL A 197 -2.26 14.93 1.06
N ARG A 198 -1.44 15.93 1.43
CA ARG A 198 -1.69 16.78 2.59
C ARG A 198 -2.92 17.65 2.42
N GLU A 199 -3.15 18.20 1.23
CA GLU A 199 -4.35 19.00 0.94
C GLU A 199 -5.63 18.16 1.02
N LEU A 200 -5.59 16.92 0.51
CA LEU A 200 -6.71 15.97 0.65
C LEU A 200 -6.94 15.59 2.10
N ALA A 201 -5.87 15.25 2.84
CA ALA A 201 -5.95 14.90 4.25
C ALA A 201 -6.48 16.07 5.09
N ALA A 202 -6.04 17.31 4.81
CA ALA A 202 -6.50 18.51 5.50
C ALA A 202 -8.03 18.72 5.36
N LYS A 203 -8.61 18.41 4.19
CA LYS A 203 -10.07 18.45 4.01
C LYS A 203 -10.76 17.48 4.97
N ILE A 204 -10.22 16.26 5.12
CA ILE A 204 -10.75 15.23 6.04
C ILE A 204 -10.55 15.66 7.50
N THR A 205 -9.39 16.21 7.85
CA THR A 205 -9.10 16.64 9.22
C THR A 205 -9.86 17.91 9.65
N THR A 206 -10.64 18.53 8.78
CA THR A 206 -11.60 19.58 9.19
C THR A 206 -13.03 19.07 9.42
N ALA A 207 -13.34 17.84 9.01
CA ALA A 207 -14.64 17.21 9.25
C ALA A 207 -14.75 16.66 10.69
N SER A 208 -15.97 16.30 11.10
CA SER A 208 -16.16 15.54 12.34
C SER A 208 -15.34 14.25 12.27
N PRO A 209 -14.62 13.89 13.36
CA PRO A 209 -14.10 12.54 13.52
C PRO A 209 -15.20 11.49 13.41
#